data_AF-A0A2T2TDS0-F1
#
_entry.id   AF-A0A2T2TDS0-F1
#
_cell.length_a   1.000
_cell.length_b   1.000
_cell.length_c   1.000
_cell.angle_alpha   90.00
_cell.angle_beta   90.00
_cell.angle_gamma   90.00
#
_symmetry.space_group_name_H-M   'P 1'
#
loop_
_entity.id
_entity.type
_entity.pdbx_description
1 polymer ?
#
loop_
_entity_poly.entity_id
_entity_poly.type
_entity_poly.pdbx_seq_one_letter_code
_entity_poly.pdbx_strand_id
1 'polypeptide(L)'
;MLKRLLRKIKASMGIYEPRAEDGYVYGVLAEYPDPGALMHAAEEVREAGYSHFDTFSPFPIHGMNRAMGLGNSQVGWFTLGGGATGLLIGYLLQWWTSAVDYPLNISGKPFFAVEPSVPIMFELTILFAAFGAVAGMLALNGLPRPYNPLFFSERFSNKASDDGFFLMIAASEEGFDLGEARGLLNRIGATHTEVLHDRDAREAAEHEGSAYEKISAEDTTAAEERTTGESYHQRRRREQDSDDLEGGAAGTSKEEAIGH
;
A
#
# COMPACT_ATOMS: atom_id res chain seq x y z
N MET A 1 -16.00 -6.51 7.52
CA MET A 1 -16.65 -6.06 6.26
C MET A 1 -15.83 -5.00 5.53
N LEU A 2 -15.46 -3.89 6.19
CA LEU A 2 -14.70 -2.77 5.58
C LEU A 2 -13.33 -3.17 5.00
N LYS A 3 -12.54 -3.99 5.72
CA LYS A 3 -11.23 -4.47 5.23
C LYS A 3 -11.34 -5.30 3.94
N ARG A 4 -12.40 -6.11 3.80
CA ARG A 4 -12.65 -6.89 2.57
C ARG A 4 -13.02 -5.97 1.40
N LEU A 5 -13.81 -4.92 1.64
CA LEU A 5 -14.18 -3.95 0.62
C LEU A 5 -12.95 -3.16 0.14
N LEU A 6 -12.14 -2.66 1.08
CA LEU A 6 -10.89 -1.95 0.75
C LEU A 6 -9.92 -2.84 -0.03
N ARG A 7 -9.80 -4.11 0.35
CA ARG A 7 -8.98 -5.08 -0.38
C ARG A 7 -9.46 -5.27 -1.83
N LYS A 8 -10.78 -5.41 -2.03
CA LYS A 8 -11.36 -5.51 -3.39
C LYS A 8 -11.11 -4.25 -4.22
N ILE A 9 -11.25 -3.07 -3.61
CA ILE A 9 -10.97 -1.80 -4.28
C ILE A 9 -9.49 -1.71 -4.67
N LYS A 10 -8.57 -2.02 -3.75
CA LYS A 10 -7.13 -2.05 -4.04
C LYS A 10 -6.79 -3.05 -5.15
N ALA A 11 -7.34 -4.26 -5.09
CA ALA A 11 -7.14 -5.28 -6.11
C ALA A 11 -7.66 -4.81 -7.47
N SER A 12 -8.81 -4.12 -7.52
CA SER A 12 -9.31 -3.53 -8.78
C SER A 12 -8.42 -2.44 -9.37
N MET A 13 -7.50 -1.87 -8.59
CA MET A 13 -6.48 -0.91 -9.02
C MET A 13 -5.10 -1.58 -9.25
N GLY A 14 -5.02 -2.92 -9.28
CA GLY A 14 -3.75 -3.65 -9.43
C GLY A 14 -2.83 -3.57 -8.20
N ILE A 15 -3.38 -3.19 -7.04
CA ILE A 15 -2.64 -3.12 -5.77
C ILE A 15 -2.96 -4.36 -4.95
N TYR A 16 -1.98 -5.25 -4.87
CA TYR A 16 -2.08 -6.49 -4.11
C TYR A 16 -1.35 -6.40 -2.77
N GLU A 17 -1.85 -7.12 -1.77
CA GLU A 17 -1.27 -7.18 -0.43
C GLU A 17 -0.42 -8.46 -0.31
N PRO A 18 0.83 -8.39 0.18
CA PRO A 18 1.65 -9.58 0.39
C PRO A 18 1.09 -10.42 1.54
N ARG A 19 1.31 -11.74 1.47
CA ARG A 19 0.92 -12.68 2.52
C ARG A 19 2.06 -12.88 3.51
N ALA A 20 1.91 -12.30 4.71
CA ALA A 20 2.93 -12.34 5.76
C ALA A 20 3.23 -13.76 6.27
N GLU A 21 2.20 -14.62 6.35
CA GLU A 21 2.31 -16.02 6.81
C GLU A 21 3.29 -16.85 5.98
N ASP A 22 3.41 -16.54 4.69
CA ASP A 22 4.25 -17.27 3.73
C ASP A 22 5.59 -16.56 3.48
N GLY A 23 6.08 -15.76 4.45
CA GLY A 23 7.33 -15.01 4.29
C GLY A 23 7.19 -13.81 3.34
N TYR A 24 6.06 -13.10 3.45
CA TYR A 24 5.75 -11.88 2.68
C TYR A 24 5.77 -12.09 1.17
N VAL A 25 5.21 -13.21 0.72
CA VAL A 25 5.04 -13.48 -0.71
C VAL A 25 4.03 -12.49 -1.29
N TYR A 26 4.42 -11.78 -2.34
CA TYR A 26 3.56 -10.87 -3.09
C TYR A 26 2.72 -11.63 -4.14
N GLY A 27 3.33 -12.64 -4.79
CA GLY A 27 2.66 -13.46 -5.80
C GLY A 27 3.63 -14.35 -6.57
N VAL A 28 3.10 -15.11 -7.54
CA VAL A 28 3.91 -15.89 -8.50
C VAL A 28 3.84 -15.21 -9.85
N LEU A 29 5.00 -14.88 -10.40
CA LEU A 29 5.17 -14.31 -11.73
C LEU A 29 5.54 -15.41 -12.73
N ALA A 30 4.90 -15.43 -13.88
CA ALA A 30 5.18 -16.35 -14.98
C ALA A 30 5.51 -15.58 -16.26
N GLU A 31 6.56 -16.00 -16.96
CA GLU A 31 6.94 -15.53 -18.30
C GLU A 31 6.32 -16.46 -19.36
N TYR A 32 5.82 -15.89 -20.45
CA TYR A 32 5.24 -16.59 -21.59
C TYR A 32 5.99 -16.25 -22.88
N PRO A 33 6.02 -17.17 -23.86
CA PRO A 33 6.83 -16.99 -25.06
C PRO A 33 6.23 -16.00 -26.06
N ASP A 34 4.90 -15.82 -26.07
CA ASP A 34 4.20 -15.01 -27.04
C ASP A 34 2.85 -14.47 -26.50
N PRO A 35 2.26 -13.45 -27.15
CA PRO A 35 0.99 -12.85 -26.74
C PRO A 35 -0.19 -13.82 -26.70
N GLY A 36 -0.22 -14.80 -27.60
CA GLY A 36 -1.29 -15.79 -27.69
C GLY A 36 -1.23 -16.75 -26.50
N ALA A 37 -0.04 -17.21 -26.14
CA ALA A 37 0.18 -18.02 -24.95
C ALA A 37 -0.22 -17.26 -23.67
N LEU A 38 0.14 -15.97 -23.56
CA LEU A 38 -0.29 -15.13 -22.43
C LEU A 38 -1.81 -14.98 -22.37
N MET A 39 -2.47 -14.76 -23.51
CA MET A 39 -3.93 -14.61 -23.58
C MET A 39 -4.65 -15.88 -23.15
N HIS A 40 -4.19 -17.05 -23.63
CA HIS A 40 -4.74 -18.34 -23.22
C HIS A 40 -4.51 -18.61 -21.72
N ALA A 41 -3.32 -18.28 -21.22
CA ALA A 41 -3.04 -18.39 -19.79
C ALA A 41 -3.95 -17.50 -18.94
N ALA A 42 -4.26 -16.28 -19.39
CA ALA A 42 -5.19 -15.39 -18.69
C ALA A 42 -6.63 -15.96 -18.65
N GLU A 43 -7.09 -16.60 -19.73
CA GLU A 43 -8.39 -17.29 -19.76
C GLU A 43 -8.44 -18.45 -18.77
N GLU A 44 -7.43 -19.32 -18.78
CA GLU A 44 -7.31 -20.48 -17.89
C GLU A 44 -7.22 -20.08 -16.41
N VAL A 45 -6.43 -19.03 -16.10
CA VAL A 45 -6.32 -18.51 -14.73
C VAL A 45 -7.65 -17.96 -14.22
N ARG A 46 -8.39 -17.23 -15.06
CA ARG A 46 -9.74 -16.76 -14.75
C ARG A 46 -10.70 -17.94 -14.55
N GLU A 47 -10.65 -18.95 -15.40
CA GLU A 47 -11.50 -20.15 -15.32
C GLU A 47 -11.21 -21.03 -14.11
N ALA A 48 -9.95 -21.04 -13.67
CA ALA A 48 -9.53 -21.64 -12.40
C ALA A 48 -10.04 -20.85 -11.17
N GLY A 49 -10.66 -19.68 -11.37
CA GLY A 49 -11.33 -18.91 -10.32
C GLY A 49 -10.46 -17.85 -9.65
N TYR A 50 -9.23 -17.63 -10.13
CA TYR A 50 -8.38 -16.56 -9.61
C TYR A 50 -8.93 -15.20 -10.07
N SER A 51 -9.13 -14.29 -9.11
CA SER A 51 -9.64 -12.95 -9.37
C SER A 51 -8.60 -11.84 -9.20
N HIS A 52 -7.56 -12.07 -8.40
CA HIS A 52 -6.45 -11.17 -8.15
C HIS A 52 -5.23 -11.62 -8.96
N PHE A 53 -5.25 -11.34 -10.26
CA PHE A 53 -4.12 -11.56 -11.14
C PHE A 53 -4.02 -10.41 -12.15
N ASP A 54 -2.82 -10.21 -12.68
CA ASP A 54 -2.56 -9.17 -13.67
C ASP A 54 -1.67 -9.69 -14.79
N THR A 55 -1.78 -9.07 -15.97
CA THR A 55 -1.00 -9.41 -17.15
C THR A 55 -0.18 -8.21 -17.60
N PHE A 56 1.08 -8.45 -17.96
CA PHE A 56 2.01 -7.41 -18.39
C PHE A 56 2.51 -7.75 -19.79
N SER A 57 2.34 -6.80 -20.71
CA SER A 57 2.83 -6.90 -22.08
C SER A 57 3.34 -5.53 -22.56
N PRO A 58 4.36 -5.51 -23.43
CA PRO A 58 4.95 -4.26 -23.94
C PRO A 58 4.01 -3.47 -24.86
N PHE A 59 2.95 -4.13 -25.37
CA PHE A 59 1.93 -3.53 -26.22
C PHE A 59 0.53 -4.07 -25.88
N PRO A 60 -0.54 -3.35 -26.27
CA PRO A 60 -1.90 -3.80 -26.02
C PRO A 60 -2.26 -5.03 -26.85
N ILE A 61 -2.62 -6.12 -26.16
CA ILE A 61 -3.09 -7.35 -26.79
C ILE A 61 -4.61 -7.27 -26.96
N HIS A 62 -5.09 -7.39 -28.19
CA HIS A 62 -6.51 -7.30 -28.50
C HIS A 62 -7.25 -8.49 -27.88
N GLY A 63 -8.29 -8.21 -27.10
CA GLY A 63 -9.06 -9.24 -26.41
C GLY A 63 -8.57 -9.58 -25.00
N MET A 64 -7.44 -9.06 -24.54
CA MET A 64 -6.92 -9.34 -23.19
C MET A 64 -7.92 -8.98 -22.09
N ASN A 65 -8.63 -7.85 -22.20
CA ASN A 65 -9.67 -7.48 -21.23
C ASN A 65 -10.77 -8.55 -21.11
N ARG A 66 -11.15 -9.18 -22.24
CA ARG A 66 -12.13 -10.26 -22.24
C ARG A 66 -11.52 -11.53 -21.66
N ALA A 67 -10.28 -11.87 -22.02
CA ALA A 67 -9.55 -13.01 -21.48
C ALA A 67 -9.44 -12.93 -19.95
N MET A 68 -9.10 -11.76 -19.40
CA MET A 68 -9.04 -11.51 -17.97
C MET A 68 -10.42 -11.38 -17.29
N GLY A 69 -11.50 -11.21 -18.05
CA GLY A 69 -12.84 -10.99 -17.49
C GLY A 69 -13.06 -9.59 -16.90
N LEU A 70 -12.30 -8.59 -17.37
CA LEU A 70 -12.40 -7.21 -16.91
C LEU A 70 -13.65 -6.52 -17.46
N GLY A 71 -14.29 -5.70 -16.62
CA GLY A 71 -15.42 -4.86 -17.01
C GLY A 71 -15.00 -3.60 -17.75
N ASN A 72 -16.00 -2.78 -18.11
CA ASN A 72 -15.75 -1.47 -18.73
C ASN A 72 -15.08 -0.51 -17.74
N SER A 73 -14.08 0.23 -18.23
CA SER A 73 -13.38 1.24 -17.45
C SER A 73 -14.31 2.41 -17.08
N GLN A 74 -14.17 2.89 -15.85
CA GLN A 74 -14.94 4.02 -15.32
C GLN A 74 -14.34 5.39 -15.69
N VAL A 75 -13.19 5.43 -16.39
CA VAL A 75 -12.52 6.68 -16.80
C VAL A 75 -13.47 7.62 -17.55
N GLY A 76 -14.37 7.08 -18.37
CA GLY A 76 -15.34 7.89 -19.13
C GLY A 76 -16.22 8.80 -18.25
N TRP A 77 -16.57 8.36 -17.04
CA TRP A 77 -17.35 9.17 -16.10
C TRP A 77 -16.54 10.34 -15.54
N PHE A 78 -15.25 10.14 -15.29
CA PHE A 78 -14.35 11.23 -14.88
C PHE A 78 -14.16 12.25 -16.00
N THR A 79 -14.01 11.79 -17.24
CA THR A 79 -13.94 12.66 -18.42
C THR A 79 -15.21 13.49 -18.60
N LEU A 80 -16.38 12.86 -18.45
CA LEU A 80 -17.67 13.54 -18.57
C LEU A 80 -17.85 14.59 -17.45
N GLY A 81 -17.54 14.23 -16.21
CA GLY A 81 -17.57 15.15 -15.07
C GLY A 81 -16.62 16.34 -15.23
N GLY A 82 -15.41 16.08 -15.73
CA GLY A 82 -14.45 17.12 -16.10
C GLY A 82 -14.99 18.06 -17.16
N GLY A 83 -15.51 17.52 -18.28
CA GLY A 83 -16.09 18.32 -19.35
C GLY A 83 -17.27 19.18 -18.90
N ALA A 84 -18.21 18.61 -18.14
CA ALA A 84 -19.35 19.36 -17.60
C ALA A 84 -18.90 20.50 -16.67
N THR A 85 -17.87 20.26 -15.86
CA THR A 85 -17.27 21.29 -15.00
C THR A 85 -16.60 22.38 -15.82
N GLY A 86 -15.84 22.02 -16.87
CA GLY A 86 -15.21 22.99 -17.77
C GLY A 86 -16.20 23.86 -18.51
N LEU A 87 -17.31 23.29 -18.99
CA LEU A 87 -18.40 24.03 -19.60
C LEU A 87 -19.02 25.03 -18.62
N LEU A 88 -19.31 24.58 -17.40
CA LEU A 88 -19.89 25.42 -16.35
C LEU A 88 -18.95 26.56 -15.96
N ILE A 89 -17.65 26.28 -15.78
CA ILE A 89 -16.64 27.30 -15.49
C ILE A 89 -16.54 28.30 -16.65
N GLY A 90 -16.47 27.83 -17.89
CA GLY A 90 -16.38 28.70 -19.05
C GLY A 90 -17.59 29.59 -19.24
N TYR A 91 -18.79 29.08 -18.95
CA TYR A 91 -20.01 29.87 -18.96
C TYR A 91 -20.02 30.89 -17.83
N LEU A 92 -19.81 30.46 -16.58
CA LEU A 92 -19.88 31.33 -15.41
C LEU A 92 -18.81 32.42 -15.43
N LEU A 93 -17.59 32.12 -15.85
CA LEU A 93 -16.50 33.09 -15.93
C LEU A 93 -16.84 34.22 -16.91
N GLN A 94 -17.32 33.88 -18.11
CA GLN A 94 -17.65 34.86 -19.14
C GLN A 94 -18.89 35.67 -18.76
N TRP A 95 -19.92 35.02 -18.21
CA TRP A 95 -21.10 35.70 -17.71
C TRP A 95 -20.76 36.67 -16.57
N TRP A 96 -19.98 36.21 -15.59
CA TRP A 96 -19.56 37.03 -14.44
C TRP A 96 -18.78 38.26 -14.88
N THR A 97 -17.74 38.07 -15.68
CA THR A 97 -16.86 39.17 -16.11
C THR A 97 -17.58 40.17 -17.02
N SER A 98 -18.40 39.68 -17.95
CA SER A 98 -19.00 40.53 -18.99
C SER A 98 -20.32 41.18 -18.55
N ALA A 99 -21.08 40.57 -17.63
CA ALA A 99 -22.40 41.08 -17.22
C ALA A 99 -22.46 41.61 -15.78
N VAL A 100 -21.58 41.17 -14.88
CA VAL A 100 -21.65 41.52 -13.44
C VAL A 100 -20.49 42.41 -13.02
N ASP A 101 -19.25 41.94 -13.20
CA ASP A 101 -18.06 42.59 -12.64
C ASP A 101 -17.66 43.85 -13.40
N TYR A 102 -17.55 43.75 -14.73
CA TYR A 102 -17.12 44.86 -15.56
C TYR A 102 -17.84 44.91 -16.92
N PRO A 103 -19.12 45.32 -16.94
CA PRO A 103 -19.90 45.37 -18.16
C PRO A 103 -19.38 46.44 -19.13
N LEU A 104 -18.87 45.97 -20.27
CA LEU A 104 -18.35 46.81 -21.35
C LEU A 104 -19.34 46.86 -22.52
N ASN A 105 -19.73 48.08 -22.92
CA ASN A 105 -20.53 48.26 -24.13
C ASN A 105 -19.61 48.22 -25.37
N ILE A 106 -19.48 47.03 -25.97
CA ILE A 106 -18.71 46.82 -27.20
C ILE A 106 -19.69 46.65 -28.36
N SER A 107 -19.71 47.63 -29.28
CA SER A 107 -20.52 47.58 -30.50
C SER A 107 -22.03 47.41 -30.25
N GLY A 108 -22.55 47.82 -29.08
CA GLY A 108 -23.98 47.77 -28.76
C GLY A 108 -24.56 46.36 -28.55
N LYS A 109 -23.69 45.34 -28.41
CA LYS A 109 -24.12 43.96 -28.17
C LYS A 109 -24.59 43.76 -26.73
N PRO A 110 -25.43 42.74 -26.45
CA PRO A 110 -25.75 42.35 -25.09
C PRO A 110 -24.48 42.09 -24.28
N PHE A 111 -24.50 42.45 -22.99
CA PHE A 111 -23.34 42.27 -22.09
C PHE A 111 -22.85 40.83 -22.00
N PHE A 112 -23.72 39.85 -22.23
CA PHE A 112 -23.32 38.48 -22.49
C PHE A 112 -23.97 37.99 -23.78
N ALA A 113 -23.14 37.79 -24.82
CA ALA A 113 -23.55 37.21 -26.09
C ALA A 113 -23.00 35.78 -26.16
N VAL A 114 -23.88 34.80 -26.37
CA VAL A 114 -23.51 33.38 -26.32
C VAL A 114 -22.63 33.01 -27.51
N GLU A 115 -22.94 33.54 -28.69
CA GLU A 115 -22.27 33.20 -29.96
C GLU A 115 -20.74 33.42 -29.93
N PRO A 116 -20.20 34.58 -29.50
CA PRO A 116 -18.76 34.76 -29.37
C PRO A 116 -18.15 33.98 -28.20
N SER A 117 -18.96 33.55 -27.22
CA SER A 117 -18.50 32.79 -26.05
C SER A 117 -18.34 31.29 -26.30
N VAL A 118 -18.97 30.76 -27.34
CA VAL A 118 -18.94 29.32 -27.67
C VAL A 118 -17.52 28.77 -27.82
N PRO A 119 -16.59 29.40 -28.59
CA PRO A 119 -15.23 28.88 -28.72
C PRO A 119 -14.53 28.75 -27.37
N ILE A 120 -14.67 29.73 -26.47
CA ILE A 120 -14.03 29.72 -25.14
C ILE A 120 -14.65 28.62 -24.26
N MET A 121 -15.98 28.47 -24.28
CA MET A 121 -16.67 27.39 -23.55
C MET A 121 -16.23 26.01 -24.05
N PHE A 122 -16.08 25.85 -25.36
CA PHE A 122 -15.63 24.61 -25.99
C PHE A 122 -14.20 24.24 -25.57
N GLU A 123 -13.26 25.19 -25.65
CA GLU A 123 -11.86 24.96 -25.24
C GLU A 123 -11.76 24.59 -23.74
N LEU A 124 -12.50 25.29 -22.87
CA LEU A 124 -12.53 24.94 -21.44
C LEU A 124 -13.18 23.58 -21.19
N THR A 125 -14.22 23.22 -21.93
CA THR A 125 -14.83 21.88 -21.84
C THR A 125 -13.80 20.81 -22.17
N ILE A 126 -13.06 20.95 -23.28
CA ILE A 126 -12.04 19.97 -23.68
C ILE A 126 -10.89 19.93 -22.68
N LEU A 127 -10.41 21.09 -22.22
CA LEU A 127 -9.32 21.17 -21.26
C LEU A 127 -9.65 20.42 -19.96
N PHE A 128 -10.80 20.68 -19.36
CA PHE A 128 -11.20 20.01 -18.12
C PHE A 128 -11.60 18.54 -18.35
N ALA A 129 -12.15 18.18 -19.52
CA ALA A 129 -12.37 16.79 -19.88
C ALA A 129 -11.05 16.01 -19.97
N ALA A 130 -10.01 16.60 -20.57
CA ALA A 130 -8.68 16.01 -20.65
C ALA A 130 -8.04 15.81 -19.27
N PHE A 131 -8.14 16.81 -18.38
CA PHE A 131 -7.69 16.65 -16.99
C PHE A 131 -8.48 15.55 -16.26
N GLY A 132 -9.80 15.51 -16.42
CA GLY A 132 -10.64 14.46 -15.84
C GLY A 132 -10.26 13.06 -16.35
N ALA A 133 -9.98 12.92 -17.64
CA ALA A 133 -9.54 11.67 -18.24
C ALA A 133 -8.19 11.19 -17.69
N VAL A 134 -7.19 12.07 -17.65
CA VAL A 134 -5.84 11.75 -17.18
C VAL A 134 -5.86 11.47 -15.67
N ALA A 135 -6.50 12.32 -14.87
CA ALA A 135 -6.61 12.11 -13.43
C ALA A 135 -7.40 10.84 -13.11
N GLY A 136 -8.50 10.57 -13.83
CA GLY A 136 -9.28 9.36 -13.69
C GLY A 136 -8.48 8.10 -14.04
N MET A 137 -7.71 8.14 -15.14
CA MET A 137 -6.83 7.03 -15.53
C MET A 137 -5.74 6.76 -14.48
N LEU A 138 -5.07 7.81 -14.00
CA LEU A 138 -4.05 7.66 -12.96
C LEU A 138 -4.66 7.10 -11.67
N ALA A 139 -5.79 7.65 -11.21
CA ALA A 139 -6.42 7.22 -9.97
C ALA A 139 -6.95 5.77 -10.04
N LEU A 140 -7.61 5.40 -11.14
CA LEU A 140 -8.17 4.04 -11.30
C LEU A 140 -7.07 2.98 -11.49
N ASN A 141 -5.91 3.35 -12.02
CA ASN A 141 -4.74 2.48 -12.11
C ASN A 141 -3.88 2.50 -10.82
N GLY A 142 -4.27 3.25 -9.79
CA GLY A 142 -3.51 3.35 -8.55
C GLY A 142 -2.17 4.09 -8.67
N LEU A 143 -2.04 5.01 -9.64
CA LEU A 143 -0.85 5.82 -9.88
C LEU A 143 -0.96 7.21 -9.22
N PRO A 144 0.16 7.85 -8.84
CA PRO A 144 1.56 7.41 -8.98
C PRO A 144 1.95 6.33 -7.96
N ARG A 145 2.59 5.26 -8.44
CA ARG A 145 3.08 4.14 -7.62
C ARG A 145 4.54 3.85 -7.95
N PRO A 146 5.50 4.55 -7.31
CA PRO A 146 6.92 4.33 -7.56
C PRO A 146 7.40 2.98 -7.03
N TYR A 147 6.75 2.45 -5.98
CA TYR A 147 7.08 1.15 -5.40
C TYR A 147 6.14 0.05 -5.88
N ASN A 148 6.69 -0.96 -6.54
CA ASN A 148 6.00 -2.20 -6.86
C ASN A 148 6.98 -3.38 -6.73
N PRO A 149 6.67 -4.41 -5.92
CA PRO A 149 7.55 -5.57 -5.74
C PRO A 149 7.95 -6.27 -7.05
N LEU A 150 7.13 -6.15 -8.10
CA LEU A 150 7.43 -6.66 -9.45
C LEU A 150 8.74 -6.12 -10.02
N PHE A 151 9.12 -4.88 -9.70
CA PHE A 151 10.33 -4.25 -10.24
C PHE A 151 11.64 -4.81 -9.66
N PHE A 152 11.58 -5.64 -8.62
CA PHE A 152 12.77 -6.32 -8.10
C PHE A 152 13.09 -7.65 -8.80
N SER A 153 12.20 -8.15 -9.66
CA SER A 153 12.54 -9.26 -10.56
C SER A 153 13.39 -8.73 -11.70
N GLU A 154 14.61 -9.26 -11.85
CA GLU A 154 15.51 -8.89 -12.94
C GLU A 154 14.90 -9.20 -14.31
N ARG A 155 14.16 -10.31 -14.42
CA ARG A 155 13.50 -10.68 -15.67
C ARG A 155 12.38 -9.72 -16.02
N PHE A 156 11.53 -9.39 -15.05
CA PHE A 156 10.44 -8.45 -15.26
C PHE A 156 10.97 -7.08 -15.67
N SER A 157 11.90 -6.51 -14.88
CA SER A 157 12.40 -5.16 -15.09
C SER A 157 13.15 -4.97 -16.41
N ASN A 158 13.83 -6.02 -16.90
CA ASN A 158 14.56 -5.93 -18.16
C ASN A 158 13.68 -6.20 -19.39
N LYS A 159 12.63 -7.03 -19.27
CA LYS A 159 11.89 -7.52 -20.45
C LYS A 159 10.45 -7.03 -20.56
N ALA A 160 9.77 -6.69 -19.47
CA ALA A 160 8.32 -6.40 -19.50
C ALA A 160 7.92 -5.27 -20.46
N SER A 161 8.86 -4.35 -20.73
CA SER A 161 8.66 -3.21 -21.63
C SER A 161 9.28 -3.39 -23.03
N ASP A 162 9.94 -4.53 -23.31
CA ASP A 162 10.59 -4.81 -24.58
C ASP A 162 9.96 -6.02 -25.29
N ASP A 163 10.29 -7.24 -24.85
CA ASP A 163 9.88 -8.50 -25.49
C ASP A 163 9.16 -9.49 -24.56
N GLY A 164 9.04 -9.17 -23.27
CA GLY A 164 8.54 -10.08 -22.25
C GLY A 164 7.02 -10.04 -22.08
N PHE A 165 6.39 -11.22 -22.02
CA PHE A 165 4.98 -11.39 -21.70
C PHE A 165 4.86 -12.05 -20.34
N PHE A 166 4.18 -11.40 -19.39
CA PHE A 166 4.10 -11.90 -18.02
C PHE A 166 2.67 -11.98 -17.51
N LEU A 167 2.40 -12.97 -16.66
CA LEU A 167 1.19 -13.06 -15.85
C LEU A 167 1.60 -13.22 -14.39
N MET A 168 0.94 -12.52 -13.48
CA MET A 168 1.17 -12.64 -12.05
C MET A 168 -0.12 -13.01 -11.34
N ILE A 169 -0.09 -14.09 -10.56
CA ILE A 169 -1.15 -14.42 -9.59
C ILE A 169 -0.74 -13.86 -8.24
N ALA A 170 -1.57 -13.00 -7.65
CA ALA A 170 -1.28 -12.35 -6.38
C ALA A 170 -1.53 -13.28 -5.18
N ALA A 171 -0.68 -13.19 -4.16
CA ALA A 171 -0.87 -13.91 -2.90
C ALA A 171 -2.08 -13.41 -2.09
N SER A 172 -2.64 -12.26 -2.48
CA SER A 172 -3.85 -11.69 -1.88
C SER A 172 -5.15 -12.40 -2.28
N GLU A 173 -5.10 -13.36 -3.21
CA GLU A 173 -6.25 -14.17 -3.60
C GLU A 173 -6.79 -14.99 -2.40
N GLU A 174 -8.12 -15.11 -2.30
CA GLU A 174 -8.73 -15.96 -1.28
C GLU A 174 -8.46 -17.44 -1.60
N GLY A 175 -7.84 -18.16 -0.66
CA GLY A 175 -7.45 -19.55 -0.87
C GLY A 175 -6.15 -19.74 -1.66
N PHE A 176 -5.34 -18.69 -1.82
CA PHE A 176 -4.03 -18.78 -2.46
C PHE A 176 -3.15 -19.87 -1.81
N ASP A 177 -2.67 -20.80 -2.63
CA ASP A 177 -1.60 -21.74 -2.32
C ASP A 177 -0.47 -21.57 -3.33
N LEU A 178 0.76 -21.40 -2.82
CA LEU A 178 1.93 -21.12 -3.64
C LEU A 178 2.26 -22.28 -4.60
N GLY A 179 2.11 -23.52 -4.13
CA GLY A 179 2.42 -24.72 -4.91
C GLY A 179 1.40 -24.94 -6.01
N GLU A 180 0.12 -24.76 -5.70
CA GLU A 180 -0.98 -24.86 -6.66
C GLU A 180 -0.89 -23.77 -7.73
N ALA A 181 -0.71 -22.51 -7.34
CA ALA A 181 -0.59 -21.39 -8.28
C ALA A 181 0.60 -21.58 -9.22
N ARG A 182 1.78 -21.93 -8.68
CA ARG A 182 2.97 -22.21 -9.50
C ARG A 182 2.78 -23.44 -10.38
N GLY A 183 2.13 -24.48 -9.88
CA GLY A 183 1.81 -25.69 -10.64
C GLY A 183 0.87 -25.39 -11.81
N LEU A 184 -0.15 -24.57 -11.59
CA LEU A 184 -1.06 -24.11 -12.62
C LEU A 184 -0.31 -23.34 -13.72
N LEU A 185 0.48 -22.32 -13.34
CA LEU A 185 1.23 -21.47 -14.27
C LEU A 185 2.18 -22.30 -15.16
N ASN A 186 2.86 -23.29 -14.60
CA ASN A 186 3.72 -24.19 -15.37
C ASN A 186 2.92 -25.07 -16.35
N ARG A 187 1.74 -25.57 -15.96
CA ARG A 187 0.89 -26.39 -16.83
C ARG A 187 0.33 -25.62 -18.01
N ILE A 188 0.03 -24.33 -17.83
CA ILE A 188 -0.53 -23.46 -18.88
C ILE A 188 0.55 -22.82 -19.76
N GLY A 189 1.78 -23.34 -19.75
CA GLY A 189 2.81 -22.99 -20.73
C GLY A 189 3.78 -21.87 -20.31
N ALA A 190 3.93 -21.60 -19.02
CA ALA A 190 4.97 -20.69 -18.55
C ALA A 190 6.37 -21.20 -18.93
N THR A 191 7.19 -20.34 -19.53
CA THR A 191 8.60 -20.63 -19.82
C THR A 191 9.48 -20.48 -18.57
N HIS A 192 9.06 -19.61 -17.65
CA HIS A 192 9.74 -19.37 -16.39
C HIS A 192 8.72 -18.97 -15.33
N THR A 193 8.91 -19.42 -14.09
CA THR A 193 8.10 -18.98 -12.93
C THR A 193 9.01 -18.50 -11.81
N GLU A 194 8.70 -17.35 -11.22
CA GLU A 194 9.41 -16.72 -10.11
C GLU A 194 8.43 -16.42 -8.97
N VAL A 195 8.85 -16.66 -7.73
CA VAL A 195 8.08 -16.25 -6.55
C VAL A 195 8.58 -14.89 -6.13
N LEU A 196 7.68 -13.91 -6.11
CA LEU A 196 7.98 -12.54 -5.73
C LEU A 196 7.73 -12.35 -4.24
N HIS A 197 8.69 -11.75 -3.56
CA HIS A 197 8.57 -11.33 -2.17
C HIS A 197 8.54 -9.81 -2.10
N ASP A 198 7.72 -9.28 -1.19
CA ASP A 198 7.72 -7.86 -0.87
C ASP A 198 8.91 -7.56 0.06
N ARG A 199 9.97 -6.96 -0.49
CA ARG A 199 11.20 -6.68 0.24
C ARG A 199 10.98 -5.68 1.37
N ASP A 200 10.19 -4.63 1.14
CA ASP A 200 9.97 -3.58 2.14
C ASP A 200 9.14 -4.13 3.29
N ALA A 201 8.13 -4.96 2.99
CA ALA A 201 7.36 -5.63 4.02
C ALA A 201 8.20 -6.62 4.85
N ARG A 202 9.15 -7.34 4.22
CA ARG A 202 10.10 -8.20 4.92
C ARG A 202 11.04 -7.41 5.81
N GLU A 203 11.68 -6.37 5.26
CA GLU A 203 12.64 -5.54 5.98
C GLU A 203 11.98 -4.82 7.16
N ALA A 204 10.75 -4.30 6.98
CA ALA A 204 9.98 -3.71 8.05
C ALA A 204 9.71 -4.71 9.20
N ALA A 205 9.38 -5.96 8.86
CA ALA A 205 9.16 -7.01 9.85
C ALA A 205 10.45 -7.46 10.56
N GLU A 206 11.56 -7.55 9.83
CA GLU A 206 12.89 -7.85 10.39
C GLU A 206 13.35 -6.73 11.35
N HIS A 207 13.07 -5.46 11.02
CA HIS A 207 13.35 -4.32 11.88
C HIS A 207 12.45 -4.27 13.13
N GLU A 208 11.15 -4.55 13.02
CA GLU A 208 10.25 -4.65 14.18
C GLU A 208 10.64 -5.83 15.08
N GLY A 209 10.99 -6.98 14.51
CA GLY A 209 11.47 -8.14 15.26
C GLY A 209 12.76 -7.84 16.03
N SER A 210 13.72 -7.16 15.39
CA SER A 210 14.96 -6.72 16.05
C SER A 210 14.71 -5.71 17.17
N ALA A 211 13.71 -4.82 17.01
CA ALA A 211 13.34 -3.87 18.05
C ALA A 211 12.71 -4.57 19.27
N TYR A 212 11.82 -5.53 19.06
CA TYR A 212 11.23 -6.34 20.14
C TYR A 212 12.26 -7.20 20.86
N GLU A 213 13.19 -7.81 20.12
CA GLU A 213 14.25 -8.63 20.72
C GLU A 213 15.19 -7.79 21.58
N LYS A 214 15.50 -6.55 21.16
CA LYS A 214 16.27 -5.58 21.97
C LYS A 214 15.51 -5.15 23.22
N ILE A 215 14.22 -4.81 23.10
CA ILE A 215 13.40 -4.38 24.25
C ILE A 215 13.25 -5.55 25.26
N SER A 216 13.02 -6.77 24.77
CA SER A 216 12.89 -7.96 25.62
C SER A 216 14.21 -8.34 26.29
N ALA A 217 15.35 -8.15 25.61
CA ALA A 217 16.66 -8.34 26.21
C ALA A 217 16.91 -7.28 27.30
N GLU A 218 16.62 -6.01 27.04
CA GLU A 218 16.76 -4.93 28.03
C GLU A 218 15.88 -5.14 29.26
N ASP A 219 14.61 -5.55 29.11
CA ASP A 219 13.72 -5.86 30.24
C ASP A 219 14.18 -7.09 31.04
N THR A 220 14.73 -8.10 30.38
CA THR A 220 15.28 -9.29 31.06
C THR A 220 16.54 -8.92 31.84
N THR A 221 17.40 -8.09 31.27
CA THR A 221 18.64 -7.62 31.92
C THR A 221 18.30 -6.70 33.12
N ALA A 222 17.31 -5.82 32.96
CA ALA A 222 16.81 -4.96 34.04
C ALA A 222 16.11 -5.76 35.15
N ALA A 223 15.43 -6.87 34.82
CA ALA A 223 14.86 -7.78 35.80
C ALA A 223 15.96 -8.52 36.59
N GLU A 224 16.97 -9.06 35.90
CA GLU A 224 18.12 -9.74 36.54
C GLU A 224 18.90 -8.81 37.47
N GLU A 225 19.14 -7.57 37.07
CA GLU A 225 19.78 -6.54 37.92
C GLU A 225 18.95 -6.20 39.16
N ARG A 226 17.61 -6.14 39.06
CA ARG A 226 16.74 -5.91 40.22
C ARG A 226 16.76 -7.08 41.20
N THR A 227 16.68 -8.32 40.73
CA THR A 227 16.78 -9.50 41.60
C THR A 227 18.15 -9.62 42.28
N THR A 228 19.22 -9.29 41.56
CA THR A 228 20.59 -9.34 42.09
C THR A 228 20.85 -8.20 43.10
N GLY A 229 20.34 -7.00 42.81
CA GLY A 229 20.40 -5.85 43.70
C GLY A 229 19.57 -6.03 44.98
N GLU A 230 18.38 -6.63 44.90
CA GLU A 230 17.57 -6.97 46.07
C GLU A 230 18.24 -8.03 46.95
N SER A 231 18.87 -9.05 46.35
CA SER A 231 19.67 -10.05 47.09
C SER A 231 20.88 -9.42 47.80
N TYR A 232 21.55 -8.45 47.18
CA TYR A 232 22.65 -7.69 47.81
C TYR A 232 22.16 -6.84 48.97
N HIS A 233 21.07 -6.08 48.79
CA HIS A 233 20.49 -5.25 49.85
C HIS A 233 19.92 -6.07 51.00
N GLN A 234 19.33 -7.24 50.75
CA GLN A 234 18.86 -8.16 51.78
C GLN A 234 20.02 -8.83 52.54
N ARG A 235 21.13 -9.17 51.88
CA ARG A 235 22.36 -9.63 52.56
C ARG A 235 22.93 -8.55 53.47
N ARG A 236 23.07 -7.33 52.96
CA ARG A 236 23.63 -6.22 53.74
C ARG A 236 22.78 -5.85 54.95
N ARG A 237 21.45 -5.97 54.83
CA ARG A 237 20.51 -5.75 55.95
C ARG A 237 20.62 -6.83 57.02
N ARG A 238 20.84 -8.10 56.63
CA ARG A 238 21.13 -9.20 57.58
C ARG A 238 22.47 -9.03 58.29
N GLU A 239 23.48 -8.49 57.61
CA GLU A 239 24.80 -8.20 58.21
C GLU A 239 24.71 -7.04 59.22
N GLN A 240 23.90 -6.02 58.93
CA GLN A 240 23.65 -4.92 59.88
C GLN A 240 22.83 -5.37 61.10
N ASP A 241 21.78 -6.17 60.91
CA ASP A 241 20.99 -6.71 62.03
C ASP A 241 21.80 -7.71 62.89
N SER A 242 22.83 -8.37 62.34
CA SER A 242 23.74 -9.22 63.14
C SER A 242 24.72 -8.40 63.97
N ASP A 243 25.22 -7.28 63.46
CA ASP A 243 26.14 -6.40 64.19
C ASP A 243 25.43 -5.68 65.36
N ASP A 244 24.15 -5.33 65.17
CA ASP A 244 23.33 -4.68 66.22
C ASP A 244 22.99 -5.62 67.39
N LEU A 245 22.96 -6.94 67.15
CA LEU A 245 22.75 -7.94 68.21
C LEU A 245 24.02 -8.24 69.02
N GLU A 246 25.22 -8.00 68.47
CA GLU A 246 26.48 -8.10 69.22
C GLU A 246 26.85 -6.80 69.96
N GLY A 247 26.35 -5.64 69.52
CA GLY A 247 26.60 -4.33 70.16
C GLY A 247 25.77 -4.01 71.43
N GLY A 248 24.70 -4.77 71.70
CA GLY A 248 23.68 -4.43 72.71
C GLY A 248 23.89 -4.93 74.14
N ALA A 249 24.98 -5.64 74.46
CA ALA A 249 25.14 -6.32 75.76
C ALA A 249 26.31 -5.82 76.64
N ALA A 250 26.83 -4.61 76.42
CA ALA A 250 27.87 -4.02 77.28
C ALA A 250 27.55 -2.54 77.63
N GLY A 251 26.89 -2.33 78.77
CA GLY A 251 26.54 -0.99 79.27
C GLY A 251 26.10 -1.00 80.73
N THR A 252 27.05 -1.27 81.61
CA THR A 252 26.95 -1.37 83.07
C THR A 252 26.65 -0.04 83.80
N SER A 253 25.69 -0.11 84.75
CA SER A 253 25.71 0.41 86.13
C SER A 253 26.36 1.75 86.50
N LYS A 254 25.54 2.64 87.11
CA LYS A 254 25.73 3.48 88.33
C LYS A 254 24.78 4.69 88.20
N GLU A 255 24.06 5.19 89.20
CA GLU A 255 24.21 5.18 90.66
C GLU A 255 22.86 5.56 91.31
N GLU A 256 22.62 5.04 92.51
CA GLU A 256 21.45 5.23 93.37
C GLU A 256 21.46 6.55 94.16
N ALA A 257 20.25 7.11 94.32
CA ALA A 257 19.64 7.62 95.56
C ALA A 257 20.11 8.94 96.24
N ILE A 258 19.14 9.49 97.01
CA ILE A 258 19.11 10.67 97.91
C ILE A 258 18.65 11.96 97.20
N GLY A 259 17.56 12.67 97.52
CA GLY A 259 16.66 12.67 98.68
C GLY A 259 16.74 13.99 99.46
N HIS A 260 16.02 15.04 99.04
CA HIS A 260 15.37 16.09 99.86
C HIS A 260 14.66 17.13 98.98
#